data_AF-A0BT45-F1
#
_entry.id   AF-A0BT45-F1
#
_cell.length_a   1.000
_cell.length_b   1.000
_cell.length_c   1.000
_cell.angle_alpha   90.00
_cell.angle_beta   90.00
_cell.angle_gamma   90.00
#
_symmetry.space_group_name_H-M   'P 1'
#
loop_
_entity.id
_entity.type
_entity.pdbx_description
1 polymer ?
#
loop_
_entity_poly.entity_id
_entity_poly.type
_entity_poly.pdbx_seq_one_letter_code
_entity_poly.pdbx_strand_id
1 'polypeptide(L)'
;MNYIDQGTALSRKVPNRKLSKKNSLFYQQSVFENEEFMQKYEKNVDQLQTVIEEPELKEVIQNRNEKFFQVLEQIIKVESSIKEFAKGYQKYGFIVSDTGITYREWAPNAKELKLNEYGCTTDNGGNWEVFIPKDDDDNHQIQHGSKLITYCNELERASVWSSVKMGEQAIFWNPDNRYEFQAQQLQQKQQSKGLKVIKQKITELQGVNGYNTIMITQQLLMQLDVNLITPDDLKRNIEVLHQKGFSVIMEIDHEQIGKYLNNWDGTGYQYLREEIEQLDYGKWEVLRLLLSNISFWITEYQIDGFKFSNIDVSDDIDATVYLMLANDLIHDLLPNGISIIQDLDYPALCRTIKEGGLGFDFRLSKLQHKQFQPKTLFENTGVYTQAQILNALAIGSGLIQEVQDDQFVQIEQQCGWLENEIGEVNEVDSVLQIKRGKFTFLINHTNENRETVLNLQITKILNKQEQKWEQQDENTIKLIVESEQGLIIE
;
A
#
# COMPACT_ATOMS: atom_id res chain seq x y z
N MET A 1 -10.26 -2.25 30.23
CA MET A 1 -11.59 -1.67 30.02
C MET A 1 -12.46 -2.72 29.35
N ASN A 2 -13.62 -3.04 29.92
CA ASN A 2 -14.51 -4.08 29.41
C ASN A 2 -15.11 -3.66 28.07
N TYR A 3 -14.77 -4.37 27.00
CA TYR A 3 -15.39 -4.23 25.68
C TYR A 3 -16.86 -4.62 25.75
N ILE A 4 -17.75 -3.71 25.34
CA ILE A 4 -19.19 -3.97 25.23
C ILE A 4 -19.42 -4.80 23.97
N ASP A 5 -19.93 -6.00 24.19
CA ASP A 5 -20.50 -6.91 23.21
C ASP A 5 -21.71 -6.23 22.51
N GLN A 6 -21.49 -5.62 21.34
CA GLN A 6 -22.57 -5.11 20.47
C GLN A 6 -23.11 -6.21 19.54
N GLY A 7 -23.04 -7.47 19.95
CA GLY A 7 -23.45 -8.62 19.16
C GLY A 7 -24.69 -9.36 19.66
N THR A 8 -25.69 -8.71 20.28
CA THR A 8 -26.98 -9.40 20.58
C THR A 8 -28.18 -8.46 20.59
N ALA A 9 -28.77 -8.23 19.42
CA ALA A 9 -30.15 -7.74 19.29
C ALA A 9 -30.98 -8.64 18.38
N LEU A 10 -31.12 -9.93 18.74
CA LEU A 10 -32.12 -10.83 18.17
C LEU A 10 -32.92 -11.50 19.29
N SER A 11 -33.98 -10.84 19.76
CA SER A 11 -35.31 -11.45 19.88
C SER A 11 -36.31 -10.47 20.47
N ARG A 12 -37.26 -10.01 19.65
CA ARG A 12 -38.60 -9.66 20.15
C ARG A 12 -39.65 -10.37 19.31
N LYS A 13 -40.51 -11.09 20.03
CA LYS A 13 -41.59 -11.92 19.51
C LYS A 13 -42.59 -11.07 18.70
N VAL A 14 -42.76 -11.39 17.43
CA VAL A 14 -43.97 -11.09 16.66
C VAL A 14 -44.79 -12.39 16.60
N PRO A 15 -46.05 -12.43 17.06
CA PRO A 15 -46.86 -13.64 17.02
C PRO A 15 -47.41 -13.88 15.60
N ASN A 16 -47.35 -15.14 15.18
CA ASN A 16 -48.05 -15.76 14.04
C ASN A 16 -47.57 -15.43 12.61
N ARG A 17 -46.48 -16.09 12.20
CA ARG A 17 -46.45 -16.79 10.90
C ARG A 17 -45.41 -17.92 10.95
N LYS A 18 -45.85 -19.15 10.65
CA LYS A 18 -44.98 -20.35 10.63
C LYS A 18 -43.99 -20.24 9.45
N LEU A 19 -42.75 -19.86 9.74
CA LEU A 19 -41.60 -20.10 8.86
C LEU A 19 -41.02 -21.47 9.21
N SER A 20 -40.83 -22.31 8.19
CA SER A 20 -40.33 -23.68 8.30
C SER A 20 -38.93 -23.69 8.91
N LYS A 21 -38.78 -24.37 10.06
CA LYS A 21 -37.48 -24.70 10.64
C LYS A 21 -36.73 -25.66 9.71
N LYS A 22 -35.80 -25.16 8.92
CA LYS A 22 -34.60 -25.89 8.49
C LYS A 22 -33.45 -24.91 8.39
N ASN A 23 -32.35 -25.31 9.02
CA ASN A 23 -31.01 -24.69 9.02
C ASN A 23 -30.77 -23.64 10.11
N SER A 24 -30.72 -24.09 11.36
CA SER A 24 -29.96 -23.44 12.44
C SER A 24 -29.28 -24.52 13.28
N LEU A 25 -28.16 -25.04 12.79
CA LEU A 25 -27.22 -25.91 13.50
C LEU A 25 -26.14 -26.28 12.49
N PHE A 26 -25.16 -25.40 12.28
CA PHE A 26 -23.80 -25.65 11.81
C PHE A 26 -23.19 -24.27 11.59
N TYR A 27 -22.25 -23.89 12.45
CA TYR A 27 -21.16 -22.90 12.31
C TYR A 27 -20.76 -22.42 13.70
N GLN A 28 -20.20 -23.36 14.47
CA GLN A 28 -19.27 -23.07 15.56
C GLN A 28 -18.12 -24.05 15.37
N GLN A 29 -17.25 -23.76 14.40
CA GLN A 29 -15.87 -24.21 14.48
C GLN A 29 -15.10 -23.07 15.13
N SER A 30 -14.44 -23.36 16.24
CA SER A 30 -13.45 -22.44 16.79
C SER A 30 -12.29 -22.34 15.79
N VAL A 31 -11.73 -21.15 15.56
CA VAL A 31 -10.62 -20.95 14.60
C VAL A 31 -9.36 -21.76 14.97
N PHE A 32 -9.27 -22.27 16.21
CA PHE A 32 -8.28 -23.27 16.62
C PHE A 32 -8.31 -24.58 15.79
N GLU A 33 -9.39 -24.84 15.05
CA GLU A 33 -9.53 -26.00 14.16
C GLU A 33 -9.38 -25.66 12.67
N ASN A 34 -9.11 -24.40 12.30
CA ASN A 34 -8.85 -24.05 10.91
C ASN A 34 -7.39 -24.39 10.56
N GLU A 35 -7.17 -25.61 10.06
CA GLU A 35 -5.83 -26.12 9.70
C GLU A 35 -5.06 -25.18 8.77
N GLU A 36 -5.74 -24.51 7.84
CA GLU A 36 -5.11 -23.57 6.89
C GLU A 36 -4.58 -22.32 7.61
N PHE A 37 -5.30 -21.81 8.61
CA PHE A 37 -4.85 -20.69 9.45
C PHE A 37 -3.63 -21.06 10.29
N MET A 38 -3.68 -22.22 10.96
CA MET A 38 -2.59 -22.73 11.79
C MET A 38 -1.35 -23.11 10.97
N GLN A 39 -1.51 -23.50 9.70
CA GLN A 39 -0.40 -23.73 8.77
C GLN A 39 0.17 -22.42 8.21
N LYS A 40 -0.65 -21.37 8.07
CA LYS A 40 -0.21 -20.09 7.50
C LYS A 40 0.69 -19.31 8.46
N TYR A 41 0.48 -19.40 9.77
CA TYR A 41 1.20 -18.59 10.75
C TYR A 41 1.77 -19.39 11.93
N GLU A 42 3.01 -19.06 12.31
CA GLU A 42 3.67 -19.63 13.48
C GLU A 42 3.19 -18.91 14.75
N LYS A 43 2.57 -19.67 15.68
CA LYS A 43 2.09 -19.11 16.96
C LYS A 43 3.20 -19.04 18.00
N ASN A 44 4.24 -19.86 17.88
CA ASN A 44 5.36 -19.80 18.80
C ASN A 44 6.36 -18.73 18.36
N VAL A 45 6.29 -17.56 19.00
CA VAL A 45 7.16 -16.42 18.69
C VAL A 45 8.66 -16.77 18.81
N ASP A 46 9.02 -17.73 19.67
CA ASP A 46 10.41 -18.20 19.81
C ASP A 46 10.96 -18.93 18.57
N GLN A 47 10.08 -19.33 17.64
CA GLN A 47 10.46 -20.01 16.40
C GLN A 47 10.50 -19.07 15.19
N LEU A 48 10.12 -17.80 15.37
CA LEU A 48 10.15 -16.82 14.29
C LEU A 48 11.59 -16.46 13.94
N GLN A 49 11.93 -16.50 12.65
CA GLN A 49 13.29 -16.27 12.17
C GLN A 49 13.87 -14.93 12.67
N THR A 50 13.07 -13.86 12.68
CA THR A 50 13.50 -12.55 13.18
C THR A 50 13.83 -12.59 14.68
N VAL A 51 13.08 -13.35 15.49
CA VAL A 51 13.35 -13.47 16.94
C VAL A 51 14.59 -14.35 17.19
N ILE A 52 14.85 -15.34 16.34
CA ILE A 52 16.06 -16.17 16.41
C ILE A 52 17.30 -15.33 16.07
N GLU A 53 17.21 -14.47 15.06
CA GLU A 53 18.31 -13.60 14.61
C GLU A 53 18.55 -12.42 15.55
N GLU A 54 17.47 -11.83 16.09
CA GLU A 54 17.49 -10.63 16.95
C GLU A 54 16.62 -10.84 18.21
N PRO A 55 17.10 -11.60 19.22
CA PRO A 55 16.30 -11.99 20.40
C PRO A 55 15.76 -10.82 21.23
N GLU A 56 16.40 -9.66 21.19
CA GLU A 56 15.96 -8.42 21.81
C GLU A 56 14.63 -7.90 21.25
N LEU A 57 14.27 -8.27 20.02
CA LEU A 57 13.01 -7.90 19.39
C LEU A 57 11.83 -8.76 19.84
N LYS A 58 12.06 -9.79 20.66
CA LYS A 58 11.03 -10.75 21.06
C LYS A 58 9.79 -10.08 21.65
N GLU A 59 9.96 -9.15 22.58
CA GLU A 59 8.84 -8.53 23.29
C GLU A 59 7.92 -7.73 22.35
N VAL A 60 8.51 -6.89 21.49
CA VAL A 60 7.75 -6.09 20.52
C VAL A 60 7.09 -6.96 19.45
N ILE A 61 7.78 -8.00 18.96
CA ILE A 61 7.22 -8.95 17.98
C ILE A 61 6.08 -9.76 18.60
N GLN A 62 6.26 -10.23 19.83
CA GLN A 62 5.23 -10.98 20.55
C GLN A 62 3.95 -10.16 20.71
N ASN A 63 4.06 -8.92 21.21
CA ASN A 63 2.92 -8.06 21.47
C ASN A 63 2.10 -7.79 20.19
N ARG A 64 2.76 -7.37 19.09
CA ARG A 64 2.06 -7.10 17.82
C ARG A 64 1.47 -8.36 17.20
N ASN A 65 2.14 -9.51 17.28
CA ASN A 65 1.64 -10.78 16.73
C ASN A 65 0.42 -11.29 17.50
N GLU A 66 0.44 -11.24 18.82
CA GLU A 66 -0.72 -11.64 19.64
C GLU A 66 -1.96 -10.82 19.27
N LYS A 67 -1.81 -9.51 19.14
CA LYS A 67 -2.92 -8.62 18.72
C LYS A 67 -3.34 -8.87 17.27
N PHE A 68 -2.39 -9.05 16.34
CA PHE A 68 -2.68 -9.39 14.95
C PHE A 68 -3.52 -10.66 14.85
N PHE A 69 -3.14 -11.74 15.53
CA PHE A 69 -3.91 -12.98 15.54
C PHE A 69 -5.30 -12.79 16.15
N GLN A 70 -5.41 -12.06 17.25
CA GLN A 70 -6.71 -11.77 17.86
C GLN A 70 -7.66 -11.06 16.88
N VAL A 71 -7.17 -10.03 16.17
CA VAL A 71 -7.99 -9.28 15.21
C VAL A 71 -8.32 -10.13 13.99
N LEU A 72 -7.34 -10.85 13.43
CA LEU A 72 -7.55 -11.70 12.26
C LEU A 72 -8.51 -12.86 12.55
N GLU A 73 -8.42 -13.49 13.72
CA GLU A 73 -9.36 -14.54 14.15
C GLU A 73 -10.80 -13.99 14.27
N GLN A 74 -10.97 -12.76 14.77
CA GLN A 74 -12.27 -12.10 14.79
C GLN A 74 -12.79 -11.84 13.37
N ILE A 75 -11.93 -11.38 12.46
CA ILE A 75 -12.29 -11.12 11.05
C ILE A 75 -12.78 -12.41 10.40
N ILE A 76 -12.01 -13.50 10.53
CA ILE A 76 -12.36 -14.81 9.97
C ILE A 76 -13.67 -15.32 10.58
N LYS A 77 -13.90 -15.12 11.88
CA LYS A 77 -15.14 -15.56 12.53
C LYS A 77 -16.38 -14.84 11.99
N VAL A 78 -16.27 -13.56 11.64
CA VAL A 78 -17.41 -12.74 11.19
C VAL A 78 -17.61 -12.80 9.67
N GLU A 79 -16.52 -12.76 8.89
CA GLU A 79 -16.56 -12.64 7.43
C GLU A 79 -15.95 -13.83 6.69
N SER A 80 -15.63 -14.93 7.38
CA SER A 80 -14.97 -16.15 6.84
C SER A 80 -13.52 -15.97 6.37
N SER A 81 -13.11 -14.79 5.90
CA SER A 81 -11.73 -14.48 5.53
C SER A 81 -11.45 -12.98 5.52
N ILE A 82 -10.16 -12.60 5.52
CA ILE A 82 -9.74 -11.21 5.32
C ILE A 82 -10.14 -10.66 3.94
N LYS A 83 -10.15 -11.51 2.90
CA LYS A 83 -10.58 -11.13 1.54
C LYS A 83 -12.05 -10.73 1.50
N GLU A 84 -12.93 -11.49 2.16
CA GLU A 84 -14.35 -11.17 2.25
C GLU A 84 -14.63 -9.96 3.15
N PHE A 85 -13.82 -9.77 4.20
CA PHE A 85 -13.86 -8.56 5.01
C PHE A 85 -13.48 -7.31 4.21
N ALA A 86 -12.47 -7.43 3.35
CA ALA A 86 -12.00 -6.39 2.43
C ALA A 86 -12.89 -6.19 1.18
N LYS A 87 -14.09 -6.77 1.13
CA LYS A 87 -15.10 -6.46 0.09
C LYS A 87 -16.19 -5.53 0.63
N GLY A 88 -15.83 -4.63 1.55
CA GLY A 88 -16.75 -3.64 2.10
C GLY A 88 -17.43 -2.78 1.04
N TYR A 89 -16.74 -2.48 -0.07
CA TYR A 89 -17.30 -1.74 -1.21
C TYR A 89 -18.43 -2.49 -1.97
N GLN A 90 -18.63 -3.78 -1.69
CA GLN A 90 -19.78 -4.55 -2.20
C GLN A 90 -20.95 -4.58 -1.20
N LYS A 91 -20.73 -4.08 0.03
CA LYS A 91 -21.69 -4.10 1.15
C LYS A 91 -22.07 -2.71 1.64
N TYR A 92 -21.26 -1.70 1.37
CA TYR A 92 -21.44 -0.30 1.74
C TYR A 92 -21.43 0.58 0.48
N GLY A 93 -21.94 1.81 0.59
CA GLY A 93 -22.18 2.66 -0.55
C GLY A 93 -23.40 2.19 -1.33
N PHE A 94 -23.30 2.11 -2.66
CA PHE A 94 -24.43 1.87 -3.55
C PHE A 94 -24.36 0.47 -4.17
N ILE A 95 -25.32 -0.38 -3.81
CA ILE A 95 -25.39 -1.77 -4.25
C ILE A 95 -26.60 -1.91 -5.17
N VAL A 96 -26.32 -2.14 -6.44
CA VAL A 96 -27.36 -2.30 -7.47
C VAL A 96 -27.77 -3.76 -7.55
N SER A 97 -29.08 -4.01 -7.62
CA SER A 97 -29.67 -5.34 -7.82
C SER A 97 -30.80 -5.26 -8.85
N ASP A 98 -31.29 -6.43 -9.28
CA ASP A 98 -32.41 -6.54 -10.22
C ASP A 98 -33.71 -5.91 -9.70
N THR A 99 -33.86 -5.78 -8.39
CA THR A 99 -35.10 -5.28 -7.75
C THR A 99 -35.00 -3.84 -7.26
N GLY A 100 -33.81 -3.25 -7.23
CA GLY A 100 -33.59 -1.90 -6.71
C GLY A 100 -32.15 -1.61 -6.32
N ILE A 101 -31.95 -0.50 -5.63
CA ILE A 101 -30.65 -0.04 -5.13
C ILE A 101 -30.69 -0.02 -3.60
N THR A 102 -29.71 -0.67 -2.98
CA THR A 102 -29.46 -0.52 -1.54
C THR A 102 -28.35 0.50 -1.35
N TYR A 103 -28.60 1.50 -0.51
CA TYR A 103 -27.56 2.39 -0.01
C TYR A 103 -27.23 2.04 1.45
N ARG A 104 -25.95 1.91 1.79
CA ARG A 104 -25.47 1.67 3.16
C ARG A 104 -24.33 2.60 3.55
N GLU A 105 -24.34 3.03 4.81
CA GLU A 105 -23.32 3.92 5.36
C GLU A 105 -23.09 3.64 6.84
N TRP A 106 -21.86 3.85 7.31
CA TRP A 106 -21.55 3.76 8.74
C TRP A 106 -21.51 5.17 9.34
N ALA A 107 -22.43 5.45 10.27
CA ALA A 107 -22.60 6.74 10.93
C ALA A 107 -23.12 6.52 12.37
N PRO A 108 -22.28 6.02 13.28
CA PRO A 108 -22.70 5.57 14.61
C PRO A 108 -23.26 6.66 15.51
N ASN A 109 -22.87 7.92 15.29
CA ASN A 109 -23.36 9.03 16.10
C ASN A 109 -24.48 9.83 15.41
N ALA A 110 -24.91 9.41 14.21
CA ALA A 110 -26.04 10.02 13.54
C ALA A 110 -27.34 9.78 14.33
N LYS A 111 -28.21 10.79 14.39
CA LYS A 111 -29.58 10.67 14.91
C LYS A 111 -30.57 10.39 13.79
N GLU A 112 -30.28 10.92 12.60
CA GLU A 112 -30.99 10.61 11.37
C GLU A 112 -30.02 10.59 10.20
N LEU A 113 -30.33 9.77 9.20
CA LEU A 113 -29.59 9.70 7.95
C LEU A 113 -30.57 9.58 6.78
N LYS A 114 -30.34 10.34 5.71
CA LYS A 114 -31.12 10.27 4.46
C LYS A 114 -30.18 10.32 3.26
N LEU A 115 -30.51 9.59 2.21
CA LEU A 115 -29.90 9.73 0.90
C LEU A 115 -30.86 10.51 0.00
N ASN A 116 -30.49 11.71 -0.42
CA ASN A 116 -31.41 12.64 -1.08
C ASN A 116 -32.75 12.73 -0.30
N GLU A 117 -33.87 12.32 -0.89
CA GLU A 117 -35.19 12.24 -0.27
C GLU A 117 -35.46 10.95 0.54
N TYR A 118 -34.63 9.91 0.40
CA TYR A 118 -34.85 8.58 0.95
C TYR A 118 -34.32 8.48 2.39
N GLY A 119 -35.21 8.27 3.36
CA GLY A 119 -34.83 8.07 4.76
C GLY A 119 -34.21 6.69 5.02
N CYS A 120 -33.07 6.68 5.71
CA CYS A 120 -32.38 5.45 6.11
C CYS A 120 -32.87 4.95 7.48
N THR A 121 -32.78 3.64 7.67
CA THR A 121 -33.00 2.95 8.94
C THR A 121 -31.67 2.46 9.51
N THR A 122 -31.53 2.42 10.83
CA THR A 122 -30.30 1.95 11.49
C THR A 122 -30.48 0.62 12.20
N ASP A 123 -29.42 -0.18 12.24
CA ASP A 123 -29.31 -1.37 13.08
C ASP A 123 -29.09 -1.06 14.57
N ASN A 124 -28.94 0.21 14.95
CA ASN A 124 -28.50 0.72 16.27
C ASN A 124 -27.04 0.41 16.63
N GLY A 125 -26.28 -0.25 15.74
CA GLY A 125 -24.82 -0.39 15.79
C GLY A 125 -24.11 0.67 14.95
N GLY A 126 -24.86 1.62 14.38
CA GLY A 126 -24.35 2.72 13.57
C GLY A 126 -24.32 2.47 12.08
N ASN A 127 -24.75 1.29 11.61
CA ASN A 127 -24.96 1.09 10.19
C ASN A 127 -26.35 1.61 9.82
N TRP A 128 -26.41 2.38 8.74
CA TRP A 128 -27.62 2.93 8.17
C TRP A 128 -27.85 2.34 6.79
N GLU A 129 -29.10 2.01 6.47
CA GLU A 129 -29.49 1.42 5.20
C GLU A 129 -30.81 2.02 4.69
N VAL A 130 -30.91 2.21 3.38
CA VAL A 130 -32.18 2.34 2.67
C VAL A 130 -32.18 1.46 1.43
N PHE A 131 -33.30 0.79 1.18
CA PHE A 131 -33.57 0.10 -0.08
C PHE A 131 -34.55 0.92 -0.91
N ILE A 132 -34.14 1.25 -2.13
CA ILE A 132 -34.89 2.02 -3.10
C ILE A 132 -35.34 1.04 -4.19
N PRO A 133 -36.61 0.61 -4.21
CA PRO A 133 -37.10 -0.33 -5.21
C PRO A 133 -37.07 0.32 -6.60
N LYS A 134 -37.21 -0.49 -7.64
CA LYS A 134 -37.55 0.05 -8.96
C LYS A 134 -38.93 0.73 -8.97
N ASP A 135 -39.15 1.61 -9.94
CA ASP A 135 -40.45 2.23 -10.18
C ASP A 135 -41.43 1.25 -10.87
N ASP A 136 -42.67 1.71 -11.10
CA ASP A 136 -43.73 0.92 -11.73
C ASP A 136 -43.40 0.49 -13.17
N ASP A 137 -42.43 1.16 -13.81
CA ASP A 137 -41.95 0.88 -15.17
C ASP A 137 -40.67 -0.01 -15.18
N ASP A 138 -40.33 -0.63 -14.04
CA ASP A 138 -39.15 -1.49 -13.83
C ASP A 138 -37.80 -0.78 -14.01
N ASN A 139 -37.75 0.55 -13.83
CA ASN A 139 -36.52 1.34 -13.88
C ASN A 139 -35.98 1.61 -12.47
N HIS A 140 -34.65 1.71 -12.34
CA HIS A 140 -34.05 2.20 -11.10
C HIS A 140 -34.39 3.67 -10.86
N GLN A 141 -34.82 4.02 -9.65
CA GLN A 141 -35.21 5.42 -9.36
C GLN A 141 -34.02 6.39 -9.36
N ILE A 142 -32.81 5.90 -9.04
CA ILE A 142 -31.56 6.67 -9.15
C ILE A 142 -30.87 6.24 -10.45
N GLN A 143 -30.82 7.17 -11.41
CA GLN A 143 -30.24 6.94 -12.73
C GLN A 143 -28.74 7.21 -12.74
N HIS A 144 -27.98 6.53 -13.61
CA HIS A 144 -26.56 6.79 -13.79
C HIS A 144 -26.29 8.29 -14.05
N GLY A 145 -25.27 8.83 -13.38
CA GLY A 145 -24.92 10.25 -13.45
C GLY A 145 -25.70 11.15 -12.48
N SER A 146 -26.65 10.61 -11.73
CA SER A 146 -27.38 11.37 -10.71
C SER A 146 -26.46 11.84 -9.58
N LYS A 147 -26.75 13.03 -9.06
CA LYS A 147 -26.10 13.55 -7.86
C LYS A 147 -26.61 12.83 -6.62
N LEU A 148 -25.69 12.53 -5.72
CA LEU A 148 -25.95 11.82 -4.47
C LEU A 148 -25.53 12.69 -3.28
N ILE A 149 -26.48 13.04 -2.43
CA ILE A 149 -26.22 13.79 -1.20
C ILE A 149 -26.68 12.94 -0.03
N THR A 150 -25.76 12.63 0.88
CA THR A 150 -26.10 12.01 2.15
C THR A 150 -26.29 13.10 3.19
N TYR A 151 -27.50 13.22 3.72
CA TYR A 151 -27.81 14.07 4.86
C TYR A 151 -27.58 13.26 6.13
N CYS A 152 -26.57 13.61 6.91
CA CYS A 152 -26.28 13.03 8.22
C CYS A 152 -26.57 14.08 9.29
N ASN A 153 -27.70 13.94 10.01
CA ASN A 153 -28.28 15.05 10.76
C ASN A 153 -28.47 16.27 9.84
N GLU A 154 -27.96 17.44 10.23
CA GLU A 154 -28.01 18.70 9.45
C GLU A 154 -26.85 18.84 8.45
N LEU A 155 -26.01 17.81 8.29
CA LEU A 155 -24.77 17.88 7.51
C LEU A 155 -24.95 17.25 6.13
N GLU A 156 -24.58 17.97 5.08
CA GLU A 156 -24.43 17.41 3.74
C GLU A 156 -23.07 16.72 3.60
N ARG A 157 -23.09 15.47 3.13
CA ARG A 157 -21.91 14.62 2.97
C ARG A 157 -21.95 13.89 1.64
N ALA A 158 -20.78 13.71 1.04
CA ALA A 158 -20.55 12.64 0.08
C ALA A 158 -20.40 11.33 0.86
N SER A 159 -21.02 10.24 0.38
CA SER A 159 -20.81 8.92 0.98
C SER A 159 -19.34 8.53 0.87
N VAL A 160 -18.77 8.03 1.97
CA VAL A 160 -17.38 7.57 2.05
C VAL A 160 -17.10 6.45 1.04
N TRP A 161 -18.12 5.67 0.73
CA TRP A 161 -18.08 4.50 -0.15
C TRP A 161 -18.47 4.80 -1.61
N SER A 162 -18.68 6.08 -1.96
CA SER A 162 -18.89 6.46 -3.36
C SER A 162 -17.64 6.12 -4.16
N SER A 163 -17.79 5.53 -5.35
CA SER A 163 -16.65 5.27 -6.23
C SER A 163 -16.33 6.45 -7.16
N VAL A 164 -17.29 7.37 -7.33
CA VAL A 164 -17.19 8.48 -8.27
C VAL A 164 -17.76 9.76 -7.69
N LYS A 165 -17.08 10.86 -8.00
CA LYS A 165 -17.47 12.23 -7.68
C LYS A 165 -17.28 13.15 -8.88
N MET A 166 -17.87 14.33 -8.82
CA MET A 166 -17.67 15.44 -9.74
C MET A 166 -17.37 16.68 -8.89
N GLY A 167 -16.09 17.02 -8.72
CA GLY A 167 -15.65 17.93 -7.67
C GLY A 167 -15.91 17.33 -6.27
N GLU A 168 -16.63 18.05 -5.42
CA GLU A 168 -17.01 17.57 -4.07
C GLU A 168 -18.31 16.73 -4.06
N GLN A 169 -19.02 16.65 -5.18
CA GLN A 169 -20.33 16.02 -5.27
C GLN A 169 -20.19 14.54 -5.63
N ALA A 170 -20.70 13.63 -4.80
CA ALA A 170 -20.80 12.21 -5.16
C ALA A 170 -21.79 12.01 -6.32
N ILE A 171 -21.45 11.11 -7.24
CA ILE A 171 -22.22 10.79 -8.43
C ILE A 171 -22.53 9.29 -8.48
N PHE A 172 -23.78 8.95 -8.78
CA PHE A 172 -24.18 7.56 -8.93
C PHE A 172 -23.60 6.98 -10.22
N TRP A 173 -22.60 6.11 -10.08
CA TRP A 173 -21.89 5.55 -11.21
C TRP A 173 -22.32 4.10 -11.49
N ASN A 174 -23.28 3.94 -12.40
CA ASN A 174 -23.74 2.65 -12.88
C ASN A 174 -23.99 2.66 -14.40
N PRO A 175 -22.95 2.88 -15.24
CA PRO A 175 -23.13 2.86 -16.68
C PRO A 175 -23.48 1.45 -17.18
N ASP A 176 -24.31 1.37 -18.23
CA ASP A 176 -24.74 0.10 -18.84
C ASP A 176 -23.56 -0.70 -19.41
N ASN A 177 -22.58 0.02 -19.96
CA ASN A 177 -21.37 -0.56 -20.52
C ASN A 177 -20.19 -0.09 -19.67
N ARG A 178 -19.48 -1.05 -19.08
CA ARG A 178 -18.25 -0.83 -18.31
C ARG A 178 -17.10 -1.39 -19.09
N TYR A 179 -15.96 -0.70 -19.04
CA TYR A 179 -14.74 -1.29 -19.57
C TYR A 179 -14.28 -2.44 -18.67
N GLU A 180 -14.04 -3.59 -19.30
CA GLU A 180 -13.40 -4.75 -18.70
C GLU A 180 -12.00 -4.90 -19.29
N PHE A 181 -11.02 -5.18 -18.43
CA PHE A 181 -9.66 -5.49 -18.88
C PHE A 181 -9.67 -6.72 -19.80
N GLN A 182 -9.00 -6.63 -20.94
CA GLN A 182 -8.95 -7.66 -21.96
C GLN A 182 -8.03 -8.83 -21.56
N ALA A 183 -7.04 -8.56 -20.70
CA ALA A 183 -6.21 -9.56 -20.09
C ALA A 183 -6.24 -9.37 -18.57
N GLN A 184 -6.48 -10.45 -17.83
CA GLN A 184 -6.15 -10.46 -16.40
C GLN A 184 -4.63 -10.37 -16.27
N GLN A 185 -4.20 -9.48 -15.39
CA GLN A 185 -2.82 -9.24 -14.97
C GLN A 185 -1.92 -10.48 -15.20
N LEU A 186 -1.05 -10.42 -16.20
CA LEU A 186 0.10 -11.32 -16.26
C LEU A 186 0.94 -10.93 -15.05
N GLN A 187 1.00 -11.79 -14.03
CA GLN A 187 1.85 -11.60 -12.86
C GLN A 187 3.31 -11.48 -13.32
N GLN A 188 3.73 -10.29 -13.73
CA GLN A 188 5.06 -10.08 -14.29
C GLN A 188 6.06 -10.15 -13.15
N LYS A 189 6.88 -11.20 -13.16
CA LYS A 189 8.12 -11.25 -12.38
C LYS A 189 9.06 -10.14 -12.87
N GLN A 190 8.91 -8.93 -12.34
CA GLN A 190 9.87 -7.83 -12.56
C GLN A 190 10.92 -7.71 -11.44
N GLN A 191 11.17 -8.77 -10.67
CA GLN A 191 12.17 -8.72 -9.59
C GLN A 191 13.64 -8.75 -10.06
N SER A 192 13.94 -8.81 -11.37
CA SER A 192 15.35 -8.90 -11.85
C SER A 192 16.05 -7.57 -12.10
N LYS A 193 15.37 -6.40 -12.06
CA LYS A 193 16.00 -5.11 -12.43
C LYS A 193 15.79 -3.98 -11.40
N GLY A 194 15.45 -4.34 -10.16
CA GLY A 194 15.11 -3.40 -9.09
C GLY A 194 13.85 -2.57 -9.36
N LEU A 195 13.32 -1.91 -8.33
CA LEU A 195 12.09 -1.15 -8.42
C LEU A 195 12.38 0.33 -8.74
N LYS A 196 12.05 0.78 -9.95
CA LYS A 196 12.33 2.15 -10.41
C LYS A 196 11.02 2.88 -10.62
N VAL A 197 10.66 3.70 -9.63
CA VAL A 197 9.34 4.30 -9.51
C VAL A 197 9.37 5.78 -9.91
N ILE A 198 8.43 6.19 -10.76
CA ILE A 198 8.14 7.60 -11.00
C ILE A 198 6.73 7.95 -10.48
N LYS A 199 6.63 9.01 -9.67
CA LYS A 199 5.35 9.52 -9.17
C LYS A 199 4.64 10.29 -10.28
N GLN A 200 3.35 10.04 -10.46
CA GLN A 200 2.51 10.75 -11.42
C GLN A 200 1.11 10.98 -10.83
N LYS A 201 0.46 12.05 -11.29
CA LYS A 201 -0.96 12.24 -11.05
C LYS A 201 -1.77 11.26 -11.88
N ILE A 202 -2.93 10.87 -11.38
CA ILE A 202 -3.84 9.92 -12.04
C ILE A 202 -4.31 10.36 -13.44
N THR A 203 -4.25 11.66 -13.73
CA THR A 203 -4.60 12.26 -15.03
C THR A 203 -3.46 12.28 -16.05
N GLU A 204 -2.23 12.01 -15.61
CA GLU A 204 -1.00 12.20 -16.39
C GLU A 204 -0.27 10.88 -16.68
N LEU A 205 -0.95 9.75 -16.46
CA LEU A 205 -0.36 8.41 -16.52
C LEU A 205 0.26 8.10 -17.88
N GLN A 206 1.58 7.95 -17.89
CA GLN A 206 2.35 7.58 -19.08
C GLN A 206 3.64 6.84 -18.73
N GLY A 207 4.04 5.91 -19.59
CA GLY A 207 5.31 5.19 -19.46
C GLY A 207 6.49 6.14 -19.64
N VAL A 208 7.46 6.07 -18.74
CA VAL A 208 8.66 6.91 -18.75
C VAL A 208 9.90 6.05 -18.92
N ASN A 209 10.78 6.43 -19.85
CA ASN A 209 11.99 5.69 -20.14
C ASN A 209 12.91 5.61 -18.89
N GLY A 210 13.54 4.46 -18.68
CA GLY A 210 14.38 4.18 -17.49
C GLY A 210 13.60 3.68 -16.27
N TYR A 211 12.30 3.97 -16.17
CA TYR A 211 11.45 3.49 -15.08
C TYR A 211 10.72 2.21 -15.48
N ASN A 212 10.30 1.44 -14.49
CA ASN A 212 9.47 0.25 -14.67
C ASN A 212 8.19 0.29 -13.85
N THR A 213 8.03 1.29 -12.98
CA THR A 213 6.88 1.43 -12.09
C THR A 213 6.39 2.88 -12.08
N ILE A 214 5.08 3.07 -12.13
CA ILE A 214 4.43 4.36 -11.95
C ILE A 214 3.69 4.34 -10.61
N MET A 215 3.87 5.37 -9.80
CA MET A 215 3.13 5.55 -8.55
C MET A 215 2.09 6.65 -8.72
N ILE A 216 0.82 6.29 -8.59
CA ILE A 216 -0.30 7.23 -8.53
C ILE A 216 -0.29 7.91 -7.16
N THR A 217 -0.27 9.24 -7.16
CA THR A 217 -0.32 10.05 -5.93
C THR A 217 -1.61 10.87 -5.83
N GLN A 218 -1.89 11.42 -4.65
CA GLN A 218 -3.02 12.31 -4.37
C GLN A 218 -4.42 11.69 -4.53
N GLN A 219 -4.50 10.37 -4.73
CA GLN A 219 -5.75 9.63 -4.80
C GLN A 219 -6.26 9.34 -3.38
N LEU A 220 -7.51 9.70 -3.09
CA LEU A 220 -8.14 9.48 -1.78
C LEU A 220 -9.21 8.40 -1.88
N LEU A 221 -9.06 7.39 -1.03
CA LEU A 221 -9.99 6.25 -0.93
C LEU A 221 -10.37 5.73 -2.34
N MET A 222 -11.60 5.21 -2.50
CA MET A 222 -12.09 4.57 -3.72
C MET A 222 -12.72 5.57 -4.70
N GLN A 223 -12.47 6.88 -4.57
CA GLN A 223 -13.22 7.95 -5.24
C GLN A 223 -12.50 8.57 -6.45
N LEU A 224 -13.05 8.42 -7.65
CA LEU A 224 -12.56 9.11 -8.85
C LEU A 224 -13.36 10.38 -9.17
N ASP A 225 -12.66 11.48 -9.47
CA ASP A 225 -13.31 12.69 -10.00
C ASP A 225 -13.45 12.59 -11.53
N VAL A 226 -14.68 12.46 -12.02
CA VAL A 226 -14.97 12.34 -13.46
C VAL A 226 -14.68 13.62 -14.25
N ASN A 227 -14.49 14.77 -13.60
CA ASN A 227 -13.96 15.96 -14.29
C ASN A 227 -12.51 15.78 -14.72
N LEU A 228 -11.78 14.88 -14.04
CA LEU A 228 -10.36 14.64 -14.25
C LEU A 228 -10.14 13.38 -15.09
N ILE A 229 -10.79 12.27 -14.72
CA ILE A 229 -10.68 10.99 -15.43
C ILE A 229 -11.89 10.11 -15.14
N THR A 230 -12.43 9.46 -16.18
CA THR A 230 -13.51 8.48 -15.98
C THR A 230 -12.95 7.14 -15.49
N PRO A 231 -13.73 6.33 -14.74
CA PRO A 231 -13.32 4.98 -14.37
C PRO A 231 -12.84 4.13 -15.55
N ASP A 232 -13.53 4.19 -16.68
CA ASP A 232 -13.19 3.43 -17.89
C ASP A 232 -11.88 3.91 -18.52
N ASP A 233 -11.65 5.22 -18.59
CA ASP A 233 -10.41 5.77 -19.15
C ASP A 233 -9.20 5.46 -18.27
N LEU A 234 -9.37 5.47 -16.94
CA LEU A 234 -8.32 5.04 -16.03
C LEU A 234 -7.98 3.56 -16.24
N LYS A 235 -8.97 2.67 -16.32
CA LYS A 235 -8.73 1.25 -16.59
C LYS A 235 -7.98 1.04 -17.92
N ARG A 236 -8.35 1.76 -18.98
CA ARG A 236 -7.63 1.74 -20.27
C ARG A 236 -6.19 2.23 -20.15
N ASN A 237 -5.96 3.33 -19.44
CA ASN A 237 -4.61 3.86 -19.24
C ASN A 237 -3.71 2.86 -18.50
N ILE A 238 -4.24 2.24 -17.44
CA ILE A 238 -3.53 1.19 -16.69
C ILE A 238 -3.25 -0.03 -17.59
N GLU A 239 -4.23 -0.51 -18.36
CA GLU A 239 -4.03 -1.64 -19.29
C GLU A 239 -2.92 -1.35 -20.30
N VAL A 240 -2.89 -0.14 -20.87
CA VAL A 240 -1.85 0.28 -21.83
C VAL A 240 -0.46 0.30 -21.16
N LEU A 241 -0.37 0.70 -19.89
CA LEU A 241 0.88 0.67 -19.13
C LEU A 241 1.35 -0.77 -18.85
N HIS A 242 0.44 -1.64 -18.43
CA HIS A 242 0.73 -3.06 -18.23
C HIS A 242 1.20 -3.75 -19.52
N GLN A 243 0.57 -3.46 -20.66
CA GLN A 243 0.99 -3.97 -21.98
C GLN A 243 2.40 -3.51 -22.37
N LYS A 244 2.83 -2.33 -21.90
CA LYS A 244 4.19 -1.81 -22.06
C LYS A 244 5.17 -2.36 -21.02
N GLY A 245 4.71 -3.18 -20.08
CA GLY A 245 5.52 -3.75 -19.01
C GLY A 245 5.83 -2.78 -17.88
N PHE A 246 4.94 -1.82 -17.59
CA PHE A 246 5.03 -1.03 -16.36
C PHE A 246 4.15 -1.64 -15.27
N SER A 247 4.62 -1.64 -14.03
CA SER A 247 3.75 -1.78 -12.86
C SER A 247 3.14 -0.43 -12.49
N VAL A 248 1.91 -0.44 -11.96
CA VAL A 248 1.19 0.74 -11.48
C VAL A 248 0.84 0.52 -10.02
N ILE A 249 1.46 1.29 -9.13
CA ILE A 249 1.20 1.25 -7.68
C ILE A 249 0.54 2.55 -7.23
N MET A 250 0.00 2.57 -6.01
CA MET A 250 -0.70 3.74 -5.48
C MET A 250 -0.19 4.16 -4.10
N GLU A 251 -0.10 5.46 -3.85
CA GLU A 251 0.16 5.99 -2.52
C GLU A 251 -1.13 6.06 -1.71
N ILE A 252 -1.11 5.49 -0.50
CA ILE A 252 -2.13 5.65 0.54
C ILE A 252 -1.56 6.61 1.58
N ASP A 253 -2.11 7.81 1.64
CA ASP A 253 -1.77 8.83 2.63
C ASP A 253 -2.79 8.82 3.76
N HIS A 254 -2.40 8.24 4.90
CA HIS A 254 -3.29 8.05 6.05
C HIS A 254 -3.70 9.35 6.73
N GLU A 255 -2.84 10.38 6.70
CA GLU A 255 -3.16 11.70 7.23
C GLU A 255 -4.23 12.38 6.38
N GLN A 256 -4.11 12.31 5.04
CA GLN A 256 -5.11 12.90 4.16
C GLN A 256 -6.45 12.16 4.23
N ILE A 257 -6.44 10.83 4.38
CA ILE A 257 -7.66 10.06 4.66
C ILE A 257 -8.29 10.50 5.99
N GLY A 258 -7.49 10.66 7.05
CA GLY A 258 -7.96 11.17 8.34
C GLY A 258 -8.63 12.54 8.21
N LYS A 259 -7.99 13.49 7.52
CA LYS A 259 -8.57 14.82 7.26
C LYS A 259 -9.87 14.75 6.48
N TYR A 260 -9.94 13.88 5.46
CA TYR A 260 -11.15 13.69 4.64
C TYR A 260 -12.32 13.13 5.46
N LEU A 261 -12.05 12.21 6.39
CA LEU A 261 -13.08 11.56 7.21
C LEU A 261 -13.44 12.33 8.49
N ASN A 262 -12.70 13.40 8.81
CA ASN A 262 -12.92 14.16 10.03
C ASN A 262 -14.33 14.74 10.06
N ASN A 263 -15.03 14.54 11.19
CA ASN A 263 -16.35 15.09 11.44
C ASN A 263 -17.41 14.68 10.40
N TRP A 264 -17.27 13.49 9.79
CA TRP A 264 -18.19 13.02 8.75
C TRP A 264 -19.61 12.86 9.30
N ASP A 265 -19.81 12.14 10.42
CA ASP A 265 -21.13 11.98 11.07
C ASP A 265 -21.52 13.12 12.03
N GLY A 266 -20.69 14.17 12.09
CA GLY A 266 -20.82 15.29 13.02
C GLY A 266 -20.04 15.12 14.33
N THR A 267 -19.25 14.05 14.46
CA THR A 267 -18.33 13.86 15.58
C THR A 267 -16.88 13.71 15.14
N GLY A 268 -15.95 14.24 15.94
CA GLY A 268 -14.51 14.14 15.66
C GLY A 268 -13.90 12.76 15.95
N TYR A 269 -14.68 11.79 16.44
CA TYR A 269 -14.19 10.48 16.89
C TYR A 269 -14.87 9.32 16.15
N GLN A 270 -15.57 9.56 15.04
CA GLN A 270 -16.15 8.47 14.24
C GLN A 270 -15.04 7.56 13.68
N TYR A 271 -14.31 8.04 12.68
CA TYR A 271 -13.18 7.33 12.06
C TYR A 271 -11.85 7.62 12.75
N LEU A 272 -11.78 8.72 13.50
CA LEU A 272 -10.56 9.22 14.13
C LEU A 272 -10.54 8.90 15.62
N ARG A 273 -9.36 9.02 16.23
CA ARG A 273 -9.22 8.99 17.69
C ARG A 273 -9.78 10.28 18.29
N GLU A 274 -10.30 10.17 19.50
CA GLU A 274 -10.74 11.36 20.23
C GLU A 274 -9.53 12.26 20.51
N GLU A 275 -9.68 13.57 20.30
CA GLU A 275 -8.67 14.61 20.56
C GLU A 275 -7.40 14.60 19.66
N ILE A 276 -7.23 13.62 18.77
CA ILE A 276 -6.08 13.53 17.85
C ILE A 276 -6.59 13.35 16.42
N GLU A 277 -6.05 14.12 15.47
CA GLU A 277 -6.42 14.04 14.04
C GLU A 277 -5.80 12.82 13.31
N GLN A 278 -5.83 11.65 13.96
CA GLN A 278 -5.32 10.38 13.44
C GLN A 278 -6.46 9.36 13.34
N LEU A 279 -6.44 8.54 12.29
CA LEU A 279 -7.36 7.41 12.14
C LEU A 279 -7.28 6.47 13.33
N ASP A 280 -8.42 5.96 13.77
CA ASP A 280 -8.51 4.98 14.84
C ASP A 280 -8.48 3.56 14.27
N TYR A 281 -7.28 3.03 14.07
CA TYR A 281 -7.05 1.69 13.53
C TYR A 281 -7.60 0.56 14.41
N GLY A 282 -7.99 0.85 15.67
CA GLY A 282 -8.63 -0.11 16.56
C GLY A 282 -10.12 -0.33 16.24
N LYS A 283 -10.74 0.55 15.45
CA LYS A 283 -12.15 0.45 15.08
C LYS A 283 -12.38 -0.49 13.91
N TRP A 284 -13.36 -1.37 14.09
CA TRP A 284 -13.74 -2.39 13.10
C TRP A 284 -14.07 -1.81 11.72
N GLU A 285 -14.84 -0.73 11.66
CA GLU A 285 -15.25 -0.12 10.39
C GLU A 285 -14.14 0.75 9.77
N VAL A 286 -13.16 1.22 10.55
CA VAL A 286 -11.94 1.86 10.01
C VAL A 286 -11.08 0.80 9.32
N LEU A 287 -10.85 -0.35 9.97
CA LEU A 287 -10.15 -1.49 9.35
C LEU A 287 -10.87 -1.94 8.06
N ARG A 288 -12.20 -2.05 8.11
CA ARG A 288 -13.00 -2.45 6.94
C ARG A 288 -12.82 -1.48 5.79
N LEU A 289 -12.92 -0.18 6.03
CA LEU A 289 -12.76 0.85 5.01
C LEU A 289 -11.38 0.79 4.36
N LEU A 290 -10.31 0.77 5.17
CA LEU A 290 -8.94 0.84 4.66
C LEU A 290 -8.54 -0.45 3.92
N LEU A 291 -8.88 -1.63 4.44
CA LEU A 291 -8.63 -2.90 3.75
C LEU A 291 -9.49 -3.03 2.49
N SER A 292 -10.73 -2.54 2.52
CA SER A 292 -11.58 -2.51 1.33
C SER A 292 -11.06 -1.55 0.26
N ASN A 293 -10.46 -0.43 0.65
CA ASN A 293 -9.80 0.48 -0.28
C ASN A 293 -8.67 -0.22 -1.06
N ILE A 294 -7.81 -0.98 -0.36
CA ILE A 294 -6.75 -1.78 -1.00
C ILE A 294 -7.35 -2.80 -1.98
N SER A 295 -8.29 -3.60 -1.50
CA SER A 295 -8.95 -4.65 -2.29
C SER A 295 -9.68 -4.09 -3.52
N PHE A 296 -10.34 -2.94 -3.40
CA PHE A 296 -11.01 -2.24 -4.49
C PHE A 296 -10.02 -1.86 -5.59
N TRP A 297 -8.91 -1.21 -5.25
CA TRP A 297 -7.93 -0.77 -6.25
C TRP A 297 -7.25 -1.95 -6.95
N ILE A 298 -6.97 -3.04 -6.23
CA ILE A 298 -6.46 -4.28 -6.83
C ILE A 298 -7.51 -4.89 -7.78
N THR A 299 -8.75 -5.07 -7.31
CA THR A 299 -9.77 -5.85 -8.02
C THR A 299 -10.36 -5.09 -9.20
N GLU A 300 -10.67 -3.81 -9.02
CA GLU A 300 -11.37 -3.00 -10.02
C GLU A 300 -10.44 -2.37 -11.05
N TYR A 301 -9.21 -2.05 -10.65
CA TYR A 301 -8.25 -1.28 -11.47
C TYR A 301 -6.92 -2.01 -11.72
N GLN A 302 -6.75 -3.24 -11.21
CA GLN A 302 -5.51 -4.01 -11.35
C GLN A 302 -4.26 -3.27 -10.86
N ILE A 303 -4.37 -2.51 -9.77
CA ILE A 303 -3.22 -1.86 -9.13
C ILE A 303 -2.27 -2.94 -8.58
N ASP A 304 -0.97 -2.78 -8.86
CA ASP A 304 0.08 -3.77 -8.58
C ASP A 304 0.68 -3.67 -7.17
N GLY A 305 0.28 -2.68 -6.37
CA GLY A 305 0.89 -2.45 -5.07
C GLY A 305 0.61 -1.08 -4.48
N PHE A 306 1.13 -0.86 -3.27
CA PHE A 306 0.85 0.34 -2.48
C PHE A 306 2.06 0.87 -1.73
N LYS A 307 2.17 2.20 -1.65
CA LYS A 307 3.04 2.90 -0.69
C LYS A 307 2.19 3.45 0.45
N PHE A 308 2.54 3.16 1.69
CA PHE A 308 1.87 3.64 2.90
C PHE A 308 2.64 4.84 3.46
N SER A 309 1.93 5.94 3.70
CA SER A 309 2.53 7.24 4.05
C SER A 309 1.79 7.91 5.19
N ASN A 310 2.51 8.74 5.95
CA ASN A 310 1.98 9.54 7.05
C ASN A 310 1.15 8.72 8.06
N ILE A 311 1.64 7.52 8.37
CA ILE A 311 1.13 6.67 9.43
C ILE A 311 2.16 6.61 10.56
N ASP A 312 1.74 6.91 11.77
CA ASP A 312 2.54 6.76 12.98
C ASP A 312 2.21 5.42 13.65
N VAL A 313 3.25 4.66 13.96
CA VAL A 313 3.20 3.33 14.61
C VAL A 313 3.91 3.31 15.96
N SER A 314 4.63 4.37 16.35
CA SER A 314 5.58 4.36 17.47
C SER A 314 4.95 3.97 18.80
N ASP A 315 3.73 4.43 19.08
CA ASP A 315 2.95 4.08 20.28
C ASP A 315 1.56 3.52 19.93
N ASP A 316 1.42 2.99 18.72
CA ASP A 316 0.15 2.55 18.18
C ASP A 316 0.20 1.11 17.65
N ILE A 317 -0.13 0.18 18.54
CA ILE A 317 -0.21 -1.24 18.18
C ILE A 317 -1.35 -1.52 17.19
N ASP A 318 -2.44 -0.77 17.23
CA ASP A 318 -3.56 -0.98 16.31
C ASP A 318 -3.18 -0.53 14.88
N ALA A 319 -2.43 0.56 14.74
CA ALA A 319 -1.83 0.96 13.45
C ALA A 319 -0.87 -0.11 12.92
N THR A 320 -0.01 -0.65 13.79
CA THR A 320 0.91 -1.74 13.44
C THR A 320 0.15 -2.97 12.93
N VAL A 321 -0.93 -3.36 13.61
CA VAL A 321 -1.77 -4.51 13.24
C VAL A 321 -2.53 -4.26 11.95
N TYR A 322 -3.02 -3.04 11.72
CA TYR A 322 -3.58 -2.64 10.43
C TYR A 322 -2.58 -2.85 9.30
N LEU A 323 -1.32 -2.42 9.45
CA LEU A 323 -0.28 -2.63 8.43
C LEU A 323 0.02 -4.10 8.17
N MET A 324 0.03 -4.94 9.22
CA MET A 324 0.16 -6.40 9.06
C MET A 324 -1.03 -6.99 8.28
N LEU A 325 -2.26 -6.61 8.61
CA LEU A 325 -3.46 -7.06 7.90
C LEU A 325 -3.45 -6.59 6.44
N ALA A 326 -3.03 -5.34 6.19
CA ALA A 326 -2.92 -4.78 4.86
C ALA A 326 -1.90 -5.53 4.01
N ASN A 327 -0.70 -5.81 4.55
CA ASN A 327 0.32 -6.59 3.85
C ASN A 327 -0.11 -8.04 3.64
N ASP A 328 -0.76 -8.68 4.61
CA ASP A 328 -1.29 -10.04 4.42
C ASP A 328 -2.34 -10.08 3.30
N LEU A 329 -3.24 -9.09 3.26
CA LEU A 329 -4.26 -8.96 2.22
C LEU A 329 -3.64 -8.71 0.84
N ILE A 330 -2.67 -7.77 0.74
CA ILE A 330 -2.00 -7.47 -0.53
C ILE A 330 -1.37 -8.74 -1.09
N HIS A 331 -0.60 -9.48 -0.30
CA HIS A 331 0.10 -10.68 -0.78
C HIS A 331 -0.80 -11.90 -0.98
N ASP A 332 -1.98 -11.95 -0.34
CA ASP A 332 -3.00 -12.97 -0.61
C ASP A 332 -3.79 -12.70 -1.89
N LEU A 333 -4.03 -11.42 -2.23
CA LEU A 333 -4.66 -11.02 -3.49
C LEU A 333 -3.67 -10.99 -4.66
N LEU A 334 -2.44 -10.54 -4.40
CA LEU A 334 -1.36 -10.36 -5.35
C LEU A 334 -0.08 -10.99 -4.78
N PRO A 335 0.24 -12.26 -5.11
CA PRO A 335 1.44 -12.91 -4.61
C PRO A 335 2.76 -12.21 -4.97
N ASN A 336 2.77 -11.41 -6.04
CA ASN A 336 3.89 -10.56 -6.45
C ASN A 336 3.57 -9.06 -6.30
N GLY A 337 2.56 -8.72 -5.48
CA GLY A 337 2.21 -7.34 -5.18
C GLY A 337 3.38 -6.61 -4.52
N ILE A 338 3.42 -5.30 -4.67
CA ILE A 338 4.49 -4.45 -4.11
C ILE A 338 3.93 -3.71 -2.90
N SER A 339 4.55 -3.83 -1.73
CA SER A 339 4.23 -2.97 -0.59
C SER A 339 5.45 -2.19 -0.09
N ILE A 340 5.26 -0.87 0.04
CA ILE A 340 6.30 0.08 0.42
C ILE A 340 5.83 0.83 1.66
N ILE A 341 6.69 0.98 2.66
CA ILE A 341 6.42 1.83 3.84
C ILE A 341 7.37 3.03 3.84
N GLN A 342 6.84 4.22 4.15
CA GLN A 342 7.69 5.38 4.43
C GLN A 342 8.66 5.08 5.59
N ASP A 343 9.84 5.71 5.59
CA ASP A 343 10.88 5.47 6.59
C ASP A 343 10.32 5.60 8.01
N LEU A 344 10.25 4.47 8.71
CA LEU A 344 9.79 4.35 10.08
C LEU A 344 10.88 3.59 10.82
N ASP A 345 11.27 4.10 12.00
CA ASP A 345 12.18 3.38 12.88
C ASP A 345 11.39 2.33 13.66
N TYR A 346 11.02 1.24 12.96
CA TYR A 346 10.26 0.14 13.53
C TYR A 346 10.95 -1.21 13.22
N PRO A 347 11.06 -2.13 14.19
CA PRO A 347 11.72 -3.40 13.98
C PRO A 347 11.07 -4.31 12.92
N ALA A 348 11.92 -4.88 12.06
CA ALA A 348 11.55 -5.90 11.08
C ALA A 348 10.40 -5.53 10.13
N LEU A 349 10.30 -4.25 9.73
CA LEU A 349 9.31 -3.76 8.76
C LEU A 349 9.23 -4.63 7.49
N CYS A 350 10.40 -4.94 6.92
CA CYS A 350 10.51 -5.59 5.61
C CYS A 350 10.74 -7.12 5.69
N ARG A 351 10.47 -7.72 6.85
CA ARG A 351 10.40 -9.19 7.02
C ARG A 351 8.96 -9.64 6.83
N THR A 352 8.77 -10.87 6.36
CA THR A 352 7.42 -11.42 6.19
C THR A 352 6.73 -11.58 7.54
N ILE A 353 5.40 -11.59 7.56
CA ILE A 353 4.63 -11.85 8.79
C ILE A 353 4.99 -13.22 9.40
N LYS A 354 5.26 -14.23 8.55
CA LYS A 354 5.69 -15.58 8.96
C LYS A 354 7.07 -15.60 9.62
N GLU A 355 7.93 -14.64 9.31
CA GLU A 355 9.25 -14.48 9.95
C GLU A 355 9.19 -13.61 11.21
N GLY A 356 8.04 -12.97 11.49
CA GLY A 356 7.84 -12.06 12.61
C GLY A 356 7.95 -10.58 12.25
N GLY A 357 7.88 -10.21 10.96
CA GLY A 357 7.88 -8.82 10.48
C GLY A 357 6.49 -8.24 10.21
N LEU A 358 6.43 -7.04 9.60
CA LEU A 358 5.16 -6.41 9.19
C LEU A 358 4.71 -6.78 7.77
N GLY A 359 5.56 -7.43 6.99
CA GLY A 359 5.23 -7.92 5.64
C GLY A 359 5.48 -6.93 4.51
N PHE A 360 6.26 -5.85 4.72
CA PHE A 360 6.61 -4.94 3.62
C PHE A 360 7.67 -5.52 2.70
N ASP A 361 7.56 -5.24 1.40
CA ASP A 361 8.64 -5.56 0.44
C ASP A 361 9.78 -4.56 0.52
N PHE A 362 9.44 -3.29 0.75
CA PHE A 362 10.41 -2.21 0.80
C PHE A 362 10.14 -1.18 1.89
N ARG A 363 11.20 -0.63 2.47
CA ARG A 363 11.18 0.62 3.23
C ARG A 363 11.72 1.75 2.36
N LEU A 364 11.17 2.94 2.55
CA LEU A 364 11.75 4.14 1.99
C LEU A 364 12.89 4.62 2.87
N SER A 365 13.92 5.21 2.28
CA SER A 365 14.91 6.00 3.00
C SER A 365 15.12 7.33 2.30
N LYS A 366 15.13 8.41 3.09
CA LYS A 366 15.55 9.74 2.63
C LYS A 366 17.05 9.97 2.81
N LEU A 367 17.67 9.20 3.71
CA LEU A 367 19.08 9.28 4.00
C LEU A 367 19.79 8.15 3.26
N GLN A 368 20.78 8.50 2.43
CA GLN A 368 21.76 7.54 1.95
C GLN A 368 22.66 7.18 3.14
N HIS A 369 22.15 6.36 4.06
CA HIS A 369 22.94 5.85 5.18
C HIS A 369 24.13 5.06 4.64
N LYS A 370 25.24 5.11 5.38
CA LYS A 370 26.54 4.53 5.03
C LYS A 370 26.55 2.99 4.96
N GLN A 371 25.44 2.34 5.31
CA GLN A 371 25.31 0.89 5.36
C GLN A 371 24.19 0.44 4.42
N PHE A 372 24.49 -0.58 3.61
CA PHE A 372 23.49 -1.28 2.82
C PHE A 372 22.43 -1.85 3.75
N GLN A 373 21.19 -1.41 3.54
CA GLN A 373 20.02 -2.01 4.17
C GLN A 373 19.22 -2.69 3.06
N PRO A 374 19.15 -4.03 3.03
CA PRO A 374 18.38 -4.74 2.02
C PRO A 374 16.93 -4.24 2.02
N LYS A 375 16.27 -4.29 0.86
CA LYS A 375 14.87 -3.86 0.72
C LYS A 375 14.63 -2.37 1.01
N THR A 376 15.63 -1.52 0.77
CA THR A 376 15.49 -0.06 0.87
C THR A 376 15.33 0.57 -0.52
N LEU A 377 14.37 1.47 -0.65
CA LEU A 377 14.18 2.35 -1.80
C LEU A 377 14.58 3.77 -1.41
N PHE A 378 15.32 4.46 -2.27
CA PHE A 378 15.68 5.86 -2.03
C PHE A 378 14.65 6.80 -2.62
N GLU A 379 14.12 7.72 -1.80
CA GLU A 379 13.21 8.77 -2.28
C GLU A 379 13.95 10.04 -2.67
N ASN A 380 13.61 10.56 -3.85
CA ASN A 380 14.09 11.85 -4.32
C ASN A 380 12.94 12.80 -4.64
N THR A 381 13.03 14.00 -4.07
CA THR A 381 12.15 15.13 -4.35
C THR A 381 12.82 16.21 -5.22
N GLY A 382 14.09 16.03 -5.62
CA GLY A 382 14.87 16.96 -6.42
C GLY A 382 15.72 16.29 -7.50
N VAL A 383 16.76 16.99 -7.98
CA VAL A 383 17.75 16.41 -8.91
C VAL A 383 18.88 15.81 -8.07
N TYR A 384 19.13 14.52 -8.21
CA TYR A 384 20.26 13.89 -7.53
C TYR A 384 21.58 14.28 -8.22
N THR A 385 22.67 14.34 -7.46
CA THR A 385 24.00 14.28 -8.07
C THR A 385 24.22 12.90 -8.69
N GLN A 386 25.10 12.81 -9.68
CA GLN A 386 25.50 11.52 -10.28
C GLN A 386 25.90 10.48 -9.22
N ALA A 387 26.56 10.90 -8.13
CA ALA A 387 26.96 10.02 -7.05
C ALA A 387 25.77 9.48 -6.25
N GLN A 388 24.78 10.33 -5.98
CA GLN A 388 23.55 9.92 -5.30
C GLN A 388 22.74 8.92 -6.13
N ILE A 389 22.70 9.10 -7.46
CA ILE A 389 22.11 8.14 -8.40
C ILE A 389 22.84 6.80 -8.35
N LEU A 390 24.16 6.83 -8.42
CA LEU A 390 24.98 5.62 -8.38
C LEU A 390 24.82 4.86 -7.07
N ASN A 391 24.80 5.56 -5.93
CA ASN A 391 24.51 4.97 -4.63
C ASN A 391 23.13 4.31 -4.60
N ALA A 392 22.10 4.94 -5.17
CA ALA A 392 20.76 4.36 -5.23
C ALA A 392 20.70 3.09 -6.11
N LEU A 393 21.39 3.11 -7.26
CA LEU A 393 21.50 1.96 -8.17
C LEU A 393 22.31 0.79 -7.60
N ALA A 394 23.23 1.09 -6.67
CA ALA A 394 24.18 0.16 -6.10
C ALA A 394 23.75 -0.44 -4.75
N ILE A 395 23.21 0.40 -3.88
CA ILE A 395 22.90 0.10 -2.48
C ILE A 395 21.40 -0.14 -2.31
N GLY A 396 20.57 0.42 -3.19
CA GLY A 396 19.12 0.30 -3.12
C GLY A 396 18.60 -0.93 -3.82
N SER A 397 17.47 -1.46 -3.36
CA SER A 397 16.65 -2.37 -4.17
C SER A 397 15.84 -1.62 -5.23
N GLY A 398 16.01 -0.28 -5.32
CA GLY A 398 15.25 0.61 -6.19
C GLY A 398 15.29 2.09 -5.76
N LEU A 399 14.52 2.92 -6.46
CA LEU A 399 14.35 4.35 -6.19
C LEU A 399 12.92 4.83 -6.48
N ILE A 400 12.57 5.97 -5.91
CA ILE A 400 11.31 6.70 -6.15
C ILE A 400 11.62 8.15 -6.48
N GLN A 401 11.11 8.65 -7.61
CA GLN A 401 11.33 10.01 -8.09
C GLN A 401 10.03 10.75 -8.37
N GLU A 402 10.02 12.05 -8.08
CA GLU A 402 8.92 12.97 -8.45
C GLU A 402 9.03 13.48 -9.89
N VAL A 403 10.26 13.66 -10.38
CA VAL A 403 10.53 14.20 -11.71
C VAL A 403 11.45 13.25 -12.45
N GLN A 404 11.21 13.08 -13.75
CA GLN A 404 12.10 12.32 -14.62
C GLN A 404 13.50 12.94 -14.60
N ASP A 405 14.51 12.10 -14.39
CA ASP A 405 15.91 12.50 -14.40
C ASP A 405 16.64 11.85 -15.58
N ASP A 406 16.98 12.64 -16.59
CA ASP A 406 17.71 12.12 -17.76
C ASP A 406 19.14 11.68 -17.40
N GLN A 407 19.74 12.22 -16.33
CA GLN A 407 21.05 11.74 -15.86
C GLN A 407 20.93 10.32 -15.34
N PHE A 408 19.84 10.00 -14.65
CA PHE A 408 19.56 8.64 -14.18
C PHE A 408 19.54 7.65 -15.34
N VAL A 409 18.77 7.95 -16.39
CA VAL A 409 18.65 7.08 -17.57
C VAL A 409 20.01 6.88 -18.24
N GLN A 410 20.80 7.95 -18.36
CA GLN A 410 22.14 7.87 -18.95
C GLN A 410 23.09 7.00 -18.11
N ILE A 411 23.11 7.18 -16.80
CA ILE A 411 23.96 6.42 -15.88
C ILE A 411 23.54 4.95 -15.87
N GLU A 412 22.25 4.65 -15.82
CA GLU A 412 21.75 3.28 -15.88
C GLU A 412 22.15 2.59 -17.20
N GLN A 413 22.03 3.28 -18.34
CA GLN A 413 22.47 2.73 -19.64
C GLN A 413 23.97 2.44 -19.69
N GLN A 414 24.78 3.25 -19.02
CA GLN A 414 26.24 3.07 -18.96
C GLN A 414 26.64 1.93 -18.02
N CYS A 415 25.99 1.82 -16.86
CA CYS A 415 26.38 0.91 -15.79
C CYS A 415 25.62 -0.44 -15.83
N GLY A 416 24.39 -0.44 -16.36
CA GLY A 416 23.42 -1.50 -16.14
C GLY A 416 22.84 -1.49 -14.72
N TRP A 417 21.81 -2.29 -14.47
CA TRP A 417 21.39 -2.58 -13.10
C TRP A 417 22.46 -3.45 -12.44
N LEU A 418 23.00 -2.99 -11.32
CA LEU A 418 24.10 -3.63 -10.61
C LEU A 418 23.56 -4.82 -9.81
N GLU A 419 23.37 -5.96 -10.47
CA GLU A 419 23.19 -7.23 -9.77
C GLU A 419 24.56 -7.66 -9.21
N ASN A 420 24.78 -7.61 -7.88
CA ASN A 420 25.41 -8.66 -7.06
C ASN A 420 26.12 -8.17 -5.76
N GLU A 421 26.37 -9.18 -4.91
CA GLU A 421 27.08 -9.24 -3.63
C GLU A 421 28.03 -8.07 -3.32
N ILE A 422 27.68 -7.36 -2.25
CA ILE A 422 28.51 -6.33 -1.65
C ILE A 422 29.60 -7.03 -0.82
N GLY A 423 30.85 -6.83 -1.22
CA GLY A 423 31.99 -7.08 -0.34
C GLY A 423 32.36 -5.79 0.38
N GLU A 424 32.35 -5.78 1.71
CA GLU A 424 33.08 -4.77 2.46
C GLU A 424 34.57 -4.99 2.20
N VAL A 425 35.25 -4.01 1.60
CA VAL A 425 36.70 -3.99 1.50
C VAL A 425 37.18 -2.88 2.42
N ASN A 426 38.02 -3.20 3.40
CA ASN A 426 38.47 -2.34 4.50
C ASN A 426 39.05 -0.94 4.10
N GLU A 427 39.12 -0.61 2.81
CA GLU A 427 39.72 0.62 2.27
C GLU A 427 38.79 1.37 1.28
N VAL A 428 37.61 0.81 0.94
CA VAL A 428 36.59 1.34 0.02
C VAL A 428 35.22 1.20 0.68
N ASP A 429 34.40 2.26 0.69
CA ASP A 429 33.14 2.22 1.43
C ASP A 429 32.12 1.21 0.85
N SER A 430 32.21 0.86 -0.44
CA SER A 430 31.53 -0.30 -1.04
C SER A 430 32.21 -0.75 -2.35
N VAL A 431 32.33 -2.06 -2.56
CA VAL A 431 32.75 -2.67 -3.84
C VAL A 431 31.59 -3.45 -4.43
N LEU A 432 31.24 -3.13 -5.67
CA LEU A 432 30.16 -3.80 -6.39
C LEU A 432 30.73 -4.58 -7.57
N GLN A 433 30.56 -5.90 -7.54
CA GLN A 433 30.88 -6.72 -8.68
C GLN A 433 29.75 -6.63 -9.71
N ILE A 434 30.06 -6.17 -10.93
CA ILE A 434 29.16 -6.22 -12.07
C ILE A 434 29.35 -7.56 -12.81
N LYS A 435 28.27 -8.09 -13.38
CA LYS A 435 28.32 -9.20 -14.35
C LYS A 435 29.43 -8.99 -15.41
N ARG A 436 30.18 -10.06 -15.69
CA ARG A 436 31.27 -10.16 -16.69
C ARG A 436 32.63 -9.55 -16.28
N GLY A 437 32.96 -9.52 -15.00
CA GLY A 437 34.31 -9.12 -14.53
C GLY A 437 34.54 -7.61 -14.47
N LYS A 438 33.47 -6.83 -14.44
CA LYS A 438 33.46 -5.37 -14.27
C LYS A 438 33.26 -5.05 -12.78
N PHE A 439 33.81 -3.94 -12.28
CA PHE A 439 33.71 -3.60 -10.86
C PHE A 439 33.43 -2.10 -10.65
N THR A 440 32.38 -1.76 -9.92
CA THR A 440 32.14 -0.36 -9.52
C THR A 440 32.62 -0.15 -8.09
N PHE A 441 33.45 0.88 -7.88
CA PHE A 441 33.96 1.28 -6.57
C PHE A 441 33.24 2.55 -6.16
N LEU A 442 32.36 2.46 -5.18
CA LEU A 442 31.78 3.63 -4.58
C LEU A 442 32.66 4.06 -3.41
N ILE A 443 33.25 5.24 -3.54
CA ILE A 443 34.09 5.85 -2.50
C ILE A 443 33.30 7.03 -1.95
N ASN A 444 33.00 7.01 -0.66
CA ASN A 444 32.12 7.95 0.02
C ASN A 444 32.91 9.12 0.62
N HIS A 445 32.28 10.29 0.66
CA HIS A 445 32.82 11.63 0.94
C HIS A 445 33.24 11.87 2.41
N THR A 446 33.40 10.86 3.27
CA THR A 446 33.51 11.15 4.71
C THR A 446 34.82 11.81 5.14
N ASN A 447 35.83 11.91 4.26
CA ASN A 447 37.05 12.70 4.46
C ASN A 447 37.47 13.36 3.13
N GLU A 448 37.57 14.68 3.09
CA GLU A 448 38.26 15.39 2.00
C GLU A 448 39.71 14.87 1.91
N ASN A 449 40.18 14.53 0.70
CA ASN A 449 41.53 13.99 0.42
C ASN A 449 41.82 12.58 0.97
N ARG A 450 40.88 11.63 0.84
CA ARG A 450 41.17 10.22 1.09
C ARG A 450 41.92 9.61 -0.11
N GLU A 451 43.11 9.07 0.16
CA GLU A 451 43.82 8.21 -0.79
C GLU A 451 43.45 6.75 -0.50
N THR A 452 43.00 6.02 -1.52
CA THR A 452 42.70 4.58 -1.43
C THR A 452 43.52 3.86 -2.50
N VAL A 453 44.11 2.72 -2.14
CA VAL A 453 44.86 1.87 -3.08
C VAL A 453 44.02 0.62 -3.36
N LEU A 454 43.72 0.40 -4.64
CA LEU A 454 43.04 -0.80 -5.10
C LEU A 454 44.05 -1.77 -5.69
N ASN A 455 44.08 -3.01 -5.19
CA ASN A 455 44.89 -4.10 -5.74
C ASN A 455 44.08 -4.88 -6.77
N LEU A 456 43.81 -4.26 -7.93
CA LEU A 456 43.02 -4.82 -9.01
C LEU A 456 43.61 -4.43 -10.37
N GLN A 457 43.49 -5.34 -11.34
CA GLN A 457 43.82 -5.04 -12.73
C GLN A 457 42.65 -4.29 -13.38
N ILE A 458 42.85 -3.00 -13.71
CA ILE A 458 41.85 -2.19 -14.43
C ILE A 458 42.16 -2.18 -15.92
N THR A 459 41.16 -2.51 -16.72
CA THR A 459 41.21 -2.42 -18.17
C THR A 459 40.61 -1.11 -18.68
N LYS A 460 39.65 -0.52 -17.97
CA LYS A 460 39.02 0.74 -18.37
C LYS A 460 38.39 1.50 -17.19
N ILE A 461 38.41 2.84 -17.25
CA ILE A 461 37.66 3.71 -16.32
C ILE A 461 36.57 4.41 -17.12
N LEU A 462 35.32 4.28 -16.67
CA LEU A 462 34.15 4.72 -17.44
C LEU A 462 33.75 6.16 -17.14
N ASN A 463 33.97 6.67 -15.91
CA ASN A 463 33.64 8.03 -15.51
C ASN A 463 34.89 8.84 -15.13
N LYS A 464 35.76 9.10 -16.11
CA LYS A 464 37.06 9.78 -15.91
C LYS A 464 36.96 11.28 -15.52
N GLN A 465 35.79 11.88 -15.57
CA GLN A 465 35.66 13.32 -15.32
C GLN A 465 35.86 13.60 -13.82
N GLU A 466 36.70 14.59 -13.51
CA GLU A 466 36.88 15.13 -12.14
C GLU A 466 37.52 14.20 -11.09
N GLN A 467 38.16 13.09 -11.50
CA GLN A 467 38.88 12.18 -10.60
C GLN A 467 40.39 12.11 -10.92
N LYS A 468 41.23 12.07 -9.88
CA LYS A 468 42.68 11.82 -10.01
C LYS A 468 43.01 10.37 -9.65
N TRP A 469 43.64 9.66 -10.57
CA TRP A 469 44.10 8.29 -10.36
C TRP A 469 45.48 8.09 -10.98
N GLU A 470 46.26 7.19 -10.39
CA GLU A 470 47.60 6.82 -10.83
C GLU A 470 47.74 5.29 -10.82
N GLN A 471 48.12 4.71 -11.96
CA GLN A 471 48.50 3.31 -12.04
C GLN A 471 49.88 3.13 -11.39
N GLN A 472 49.97 2.40 -10.29
CA GLN A 472 51.25 2.15 -9.62
C GLN A 472 52.01 0.99 -10.27
N ASP A 473 51.31 -0.10 -10.61
CA ASP A 473 51.85 -1.25 -11.34
C ASP A 473 50.73 -2.02 -12.07
N GLU A 474 51.01 -3.19 -12.66
CA GLU A 474 50.03 -3.99 -13.43
C GLU A 474 48.76 -4.36 -12.64
N ASN A 475 48.86 -4.46 -11.32
CA ASN A 475 47.78 -4.94 -10.45
C ASN A 475 47.39 -3.93 -9.36
N THR A 476 48.01 -2.75 -9.32
CA THR A 476 47.84 -1.79 -8.22
C THR A 476 47.57 -0.39 -8.75
N ILE A 477 46.49 0.21 -8.25
CA ILE A 477 46.04 1.54 -8.66
C ILE A 477 45.80 2.37 -7.42
N LYS A 478 46.40 3.56 -7.43
CA LYS A 478 46.16 4.57 -6.40
C LYS A 478 45.07 5.51 -6.89
N LEU A 479 43.99 5.58 -6.12
CA LEU A 479 42.90 6.52 -6.32
C LEU A 479 43.06 7.64 -5.30
N ILE A 480 43.08 8.88 -5.81
CA ILE A 480 43.02 10.07 -4.98
C ILE A 480 41.61 10.63 -5.18
N VAL A 481 40.72 10.31 -4.23
CA VAL A 481 39.34 10.76 -4.29
C VAL A 481 39.27 12.16 -3.73
N GLU A 482 39.32 13.14 -4.64
CA GLU A 482 39.23 14.57 -4.34
C GLU A 482 37.78 15.11 -4.48
N SER A 483 36.83 14.32 -5.00
CA SER A 483 35.49 14.82 -5.39
C SER A 483 34.33 13.92 -4.94
N GLU A 484 33.11 14.48 -4.99
CA GLU A 484 31.82 13.88 -4.57
C GLU A 484 31.40 12.61 -5.34
N GLN A 485 32.24 12.03 -6.19
CA GLN A 485 31.84 11.00 -7.16
C GLN A 485 32.41 9.60 -6.83
N GLY A 486 31.61 8.55 -7.06
CA GLY A 486 32.10 7.17 -7.10
C GLY A 486 32.92 6.90 -8.37
N LEU A 487 33.73 5.84 -8.41
CA LEU A 487 34.55 5.46 -9.56
C LEU A 487 34.01 4.16 -10.21
N ILE A 488 33.76 4.21 -11.51
CA ILE A 488 33.29 3.05 -12.29
C ILE A 488 34.45 2.51 -13.12
N ILE A 489 34.84 1.27 -12.87
CA ILE A 489 35.98 0.63 -13.53
C ILE A 489 35.61 -0.74 -14.12
N GLU A 490 36.30 -1.14 -15.18
CA GLU A 490 36.17 -2.45 -15.83
C GLU A 490 37.49 -3.19 -15.74
#